data_AF-A0A974WEU5-F1
#
_entry.id   AF-A0A974WEU5-F1
#
_cell.length_a   1.000
_cell.length_b   1.000
_cell.length_c   1.000
_cell.angle_alpha   90.00
_cell.angle_beta   90.00
_cell.angle_gamma   90.00
#
_symmetry.space_group_name_H-M   'P 1'
#
loop_
_entity.id
_entity.type
_entity.pdbx_description
1 polymer ?
#
loop_
_entity_poly.entity_id
_entity_poly.type
_entity_poly.pdbx_seq_one_letter_code
_entity_poly.pdbx_strand_id
1 'polypeptide(L)' 'MEKEENKSEDKNTLKDYFALGEVANYFFRKKDPNRPTNFNIKSMHVINKISMGMFLIGVIYLIVKNLF' A
#
# COMPACT_ATOMS: atom_id res chain seq x y z
N MET A 1 -5.88 -22.87 -35.57
CA MET A 1 -6.12 -21.45 -35.24
C MET A 1 -6.95 -21.42 -33.97
N GLU A 2 -6.35 -21.07 -32.85
CA GLU A 2 -7.05 -20.44 -31.71
C GLU A 2 -5.99 -19.78 -30.82
N LYS A 3 -6.37 -18.63 -30.27
CA LYS A 3 -5.54 -17.45 -30.06
C LYS A 3 -4.65 -17.54 -28.82
N GLU A 4 -3.44 -17.00 -28.96
CA GLU A 4 -2.51 -16.71 -27.87
C GLU A 4 -3.12 -15.68 -26.91
N GLU A 5 -3.33 -16.06 -25.64
CA GLU A 5 -3.61 -15.10 -24.57
C GLU A 5 -2.30 -14.46 -24.10
N ASN A 6 -2.08 -13.23 -24.57
CA ASN A 6 -0.99 -12.35 -24.21
C ASN A 6 -1.11 -11.97 -22.72
N LYS A 7 -0.36 -12.65 -21.85
CA LYS A 7 -0.18 -12.24 -20.45
C LYS A 7 0.79 -11.05 -20.42
N SER A 8 0.24 -9.87 -20.65
CA SER A 8 0.96 -8.60 -20.64
C SER A 8 1.79 -8.43 -19.37
N GLU A 9 3.08 -8.15 -19.61
CA GLU A 9 4.17 -8.00 -18.66
C GLU A 9 3.82 -7.14 -17.43
N ASP A 10 4.07 -7.68 -16.24
CA ASP A 10 4.18 -6.93 -14.98
C ASP A 10 5.34 -5.93 -15.10
N LYS A 11 5.06 -4.75 -15.66
CA LYS A 11 6.02 -3.65 -15.70
C LYS A 11 6.09 -3.03 -14.32
N ASN A 12 6.95 -3.59 -13.47
CA ASN A 12 7.45 -2.97 -12.24
C ASN A 12 8.16 -1.65 -12.61
N THR A 13 7.37 -0.62 -12.87
CA THR A 13 7.86 0.66 -13.37
C THR A 13 8.25 1.48 -12.15
N LEU A 14 9.40 2.14 -12.19
CA LEU A 14 9.85 3.05 -11.11
C LEU A 14 8.77 4.06 -10.68
N LYS A 15 7.83 4.37 -11.58
CA LYS A 15 6.65 5.20 -11.32
C LYS A 15 5.71 4.64 -10.25
N ASP A 16 5.54 3.32 -10.16
CA ASP A 16 4.72 2.68 -9.12
C ASP A 16 5.40 2.79 -7.75
N TYR A 17 6.73 2.71 -7.71
CA TYR A 17 7.50 2.89 -6.47
C TYR A 17 7.48 4.33 -5.97
N PHE A 18 7.47 5.33 -6.87
CA PHE A 18 7.32 6.75 -6.53
C PHE A 18 5.87 7.22 -6.48
N ALA A 19 4.89 6.31 -6.61
CA ALA A 19 3.49 6.63 -6.46
C ALA A 19 3.13 6.85 -4.97
N LEU A 20 3.71 7.89 -4.36
CA LEU A 20 3.33 8.36 -3.02
C LEU A 20 1.83 8.73 -2.95
N GLY A 21 1.24 9.07 -4.10
CA GLY A 21 -0.20 9.24 -4.26
C GLY A 21 -1.00 7.96 -4.07
N GLU A 22 -0.46 6.79 -4.42
CA GLU A 22 -1.12 5.50 -4.20
C GLU A 22 -1.13 5.10 -2.73
N VAL A 23 -0.05 5.33 -1.98
CA VAL A 23 -0.07 5.10 -0.52
C VAL A 23 -1.01 6.08 0.18
N ALA A 24 -1.05 7.36 -0.22
CA ALA A 24 -2.06 8.30 0.29
C ALA A 24 -3.48 7.80 -0.05
N ASN A 25 -3.73 7.44 -1.31
CA ASN A 25 -4.99 6.87 -1.75
C ASN A 25 -5.31 5.56 -1.01
N TYR A 26 -4.33 4.75 -0.61
CA TYR A 26 -4.51 3.54 0.20
C TYR A 26 -4.99 3.85 1.61
N PHE A 27 -4.49 4.93 2.24
CA PHE A 27 -5.00 5.40 3.53
C PHE A 27 -6.43 5.94 3.41
N PHE A 28 -6.76 6.63 2.31
CA PHE A 28 -8.09 7.21 2.04
C PHE A 28 -9.01 6.33 1.19
N ARG A 29 -8.62 5.09 0.86
CA ARG A 29 -9.40 4.24 -0.06
C ARG A 29 -10.73 3.89 0.60
N LYS A 30 -11.82 4.32 -0.03
CA LYS A 30 -13.18 4.03 0.42
C LYS A 30 -13.35 2.51 0.59
N LYS A 31 -13.83 2.10 1.77
CA LYS A 31 -14.06 0.68 2.05
C LYS A 31 -15.19 0.18 1.17
N ASP A 32 -14.84 -0.68 0.22
CA ASP A 32 -15.80 -1.34 -0.65
C ASP A 32 -16.60 -2.38 0.16
N PRO A 33 -17.94 -2.23 0.25
CA PRO A 33 -18.79 -3.05 1.10
C PRO A 33 -19.03 -4.47 0.55
N ASN A 34 -18.71 -4.75 -0.71
CA ASN A 34 -19.11 -6.01 -1.38
C ASN A 34 -18.03 -7.11 -1.32
N ARG A 35 -17.02 -6.97 -0.45
CA ARG A 35 -15.88 -7.90 -0.37
C ARG A 35 -16.07 -8.91 0.75
N PRO A 36 -15.81 -10.21 0.53
CA PRO A 36 -15.91 -11.22 1.58
C PRO A 36 -14.95 -10.87 2.72
N THR A 37 -15.51 -10.55 3.88
CA THR A 37 -14.75 -10.11 5.06
C THR A 37 -14.15 -11.32 5.78
N ASN A 38 -13.07 -11.87 5.24
CA ASN A 38 -12.25 -12.84 5.96
C ASN A 38 -11.41 -12.11 7.02
N PHE A 39 -11.60 -12.46 8.29
CA PHE A 39 -10.90 -11.82 9.42
C PHE A 39 -9.38 -11.92 9.28
N ASN A 40 -8.86 -13.03 8.73
CA ASN A 40 -7.43 -13.21 8.44
C ASN A 40 -6.84 -12.14 7.50
N ILE A 41 -7.53 -11.85 6.39
CA ILE A 41 -7.06 -10.86 5.40
C ILE A 41 -7.16 -9.44 5.99
N LYS A 42 -8.21 -9.18 6.78
CA LYS A 42 -8.37 -7.92 7.50
C LYS A 42 -7.23 -7.72 8.51
N SER A 43 -6.91 -8.73 9.31
CA SER A 43 -5.82 -8.68 10.30
C SER A 43 -4.47 -8.47 9.64
N MET A 44 -4.17 -9.18 8.55
CA MET A 44 -2.93 -9.00 7.80
C MET A 44 -2.76 -7.55 7.29
N HIS A 45 -3.83 -6.97 6.74
CA HIS A 45 -3.84 -5.58 6.28
C HIS A 45 -3.74 -4.57 7.44
N VAL A 46 -4.40 -4.84 8.57
CA VAL A 46 -4.35 -4.01 9.78
C VAL A 46 -2.93 -3.96 10.35
N ILE A 47 -2.28 -5.12 10.49
CA ILE A 47 -0.90 -5.21 10.98
C ILE A 47 0.04 -4.43 10.06
N ASN A 48 -0.11 -4.57 8.74
CA ASN A 48 0.70 -3.82 7.76
C ASN A 48 0.47 -2.30 7.87
N LYS A 49 -0.78 -1.86 8.06
CA LYS A 49 -1.13 -0.44 8.22
C LYS A 49 -0.57 0.16 9.52
N ILE A 50 -0.58 -0.60 10.62
CA ILE A 50 0.01 -0.21 11.91
C ILE A 50 1.54 -0.09 11.79
N SER A 51 2.18 -1.06 11.13
CA SER A 51 3.63 -1.05 10.88
C SER A 51 4.08 0.23 10.16
N MET A 52 3.42 0.58 9.05
CA MET A 52 3.70 1.83 8.33
C MET A 52 3.50 3.08 9.22
N GLY A 53 2.45 3.10 10.04
CA GLY A 53 2.19 4.21 10.96
C GLY A 53 3.29 4.41 12.00
N MET A 54 3.70 3.34 12.68
CA MET A 54 4.78 3.39 13.69
C MET A 54 6.11 3.79 13.06
N PHE A 55 6.40 3.26 11.87
CA PHE A 55 7.59 3.63 11.11
C PHE A 55 7.61 5.13 10.78
N LEU A 56 6.51 5.68 10.25
CA LEU A 56 6.40 7.10 9.91
C LEU A 56 6.56 8.00 11.15
N ILE A 57 5.95 7.62 12.28
CA ILE A 57 6.10 8.37 13.55
C ILE A 57 7.58 8.40 13.98
N GLY A 58 8.26 7.26 13.93
CA GLY A 58 9.69 7.17 14.27
C GLY A 58 10.57 8.02 13.35
N VAL A 59 10.32 7.98 12.04
CA VAL A 59 11.03 8.82 11.05
C VAL A 59 10.78 10.30 11.30
N ILE A 60 9.52 10.71 11.52
CA ILE A 60 9.17 12.11 11.84
C ILE A 60 9.87 12.54 13.14
N TYR A 61 9.83 11.72 14.19
CA TYR A 61 10.51 12.02 15.45
C TYR A 61 12.01 12.22 15.26
N LEU A 62 12.66 11.35 14.48
CA LEU A 62 14.09 11.45 14.19
C LEU A 62 14.44 12.71 13.38
N ILE A 63 13.63 13.05 12.37
CA ILE A 63 13.79 14.29 11.59
C ILE A 63 13.63 15.51 12.50
N VAL A 64 12.56 15.58 13.30
CA VAL A 64 12.30 16.69 14.21
C VAL A 64 13.43 16.84 15.22
N LYS A 65 13.89 15.75 15.83
CA LYS A 65 14.98 15.76 16.81
C LYS A 65 16.36 16.12 16.21
N ASN A 66 16.55 15.91 14.90
CA ASN A 66 17.81 16.24 14.25
C ASN A 66 17.82 17.64 13.60
N LEU A 67 16.63 18.19 13.27
CA LEU A 67 16.50 19.55 12.73
C LEU A 67 16.26 20.63 13.81
N PHE A 68 15.65 20.29 14.94
CA PHE A 68 15.46 21.16 16.11
C PHE A 68 16.33 20.71 17.27
#